data_AF-A0A848VH32-F1
#
_entry.id   AF-A0A848VH32-F1
#
_cell.length_a   1.000
_cell.length_b   1.000
_cell.length_c   1.000
_cell.angle_alpha   90.00
_cell.angle_beta   90.00
_cell.angle_gamma   90.00
#
_symmetry.space_group_name_H-M   'P 1'
#
loop_
_entity.id
_entity.type
_entity.pdbx_description
1 polymer ?
#
loop_
_entity_poly.entity_id
_entity_poly.type
_entity_poly.pdbx_seq_one_letter_code
_entity_poly.pdbx_strand_id
1 'polypeptide(L)'
;MRKSLILPLLFAIALPAAAQNHRALITDVSGTVTIARSNGTQANASWGMQLFDGDQVVTGADSKAALLYSDGSLVSLAANDRADVGESSSSAPTVDPTMLADVSDLTLQRTGVGELAALGGLRAGASAAVIDLTSPRQTRIRDGVPTFTWSAEAGFELFTVTVLSDAGEIWSGSTEANLLAYPSNAPTLEPGVTYFWRVEGEEMLDVTRSELVQFEVMAADDVESLKNAESSIREALSSPDSETSRDFLLGSLYARHGMNAEALDVFSRIAEGQGESAMLLEILGKLYYETGRKDLAVESLQRALELSRQ
;
A
#
# COMPACT_ATOMS: atom_id res chain seq x y z
N MET A 1 -26.34 61.03 -8.37
CA MET A 1 -26.30 59.77 -7.58
C MET A 1 -26.43 58.60 -8.53
N ARG A 2 -25.32 57.93 -8.90
CA ARG A 2 -25.31 56.72 -9.74
C ARG A 2 -25.59 55.51 -8.84
N LYS A 3 -26.68 54.78 -9.09
CA LYS A 3 -26.97 53.51 -8.42
C LYS A 3 -26.12 52.42 -9.06
N SER A 4 -25.22 51.81 -8.28
CA SER A 4 -24.42 50.66 -8.69
C SER A 4 -25.32 49.42 -8.74
N LEU A 5 -25.37 48.75 -9.89
CA LEU A 5 -26.10 47.50 -10.10
C LEU A 5 -25.14 46.35 -9.74
N ILE A 6 -25.36 45.70 -8.60
CA ILE A 6 -24.58 44.52 -8.19
C ILE A 6 -25.13 43.32 -8.95
N LEU A 7 -24.34 42.78 -9.87
CA LEU A 7 -24.60 41.54 -10.59
C LEU A 7 -24.27 40.36 -9.66
N PRO A 8 -25.20 39.45 -9.33
CA PRO A 8 -24.88 38.30 -8.50
C PRO A 8 -24.01 37.32 -9.31
N LEU A 9 -22.79 37.11 -8.84
CA LEU A 9 -21.86 36.11 -9.35
C LEU A 9 -22.44 34.72 -9.01
N LEU A 10 -22.97 34.01 -10.00
CA LEU A 10 -23.33 32.60 -9.84
C LEU A 10 -22.03 31.80 -9.66
N PHE A 11 -21.77 31.35 -8.43
CA PHE A 11 -20.83 30.25 -8.19
C PHE A 11 -21.46 28.98 -8.75
N ALA A 12 -20.92 28.47 -9.87
CA ALA A 12 -21.20 27.11 -10.29
C ALA A 12 -20.57 26.18 -9.26
N ILE A 13 -21.39 25.60 -8.39
CA ILE A 13 -20.99 24.48 -7.55
C ILE A 13 -20.82 23.31 -8.51
N ALA A 14 -19.57 22.97 -8.83
CA ALA A 14 -19.26 21.71 -9.48
C ALA A 14 -19.71 20.61 -8.50
N LEU A 15 -20.80 19.94 -8.83
CA LEU A 15 -21.16 18.68 -8.18
C LEU A 15 -19.95 17.73 -8.33
N PRO A 16 -19.60 16.95 -7.30
CA PRO A 16 -18.63 15.88 -7.48
C PRO A 16 -19.15 15.00 -8.60
N ALA A 17 -18.35 14.82 -9.65
CA ALA A 17 -18.62 13.81 -10.67
C ALA A 17 -18.88 12.52 -9.90
N ALA A 18 -20.09 11.95 -10.04
CA ALA A 18 -20.37 10.62 -9.54
C ALA A 18 -19.21 9.73 -10.02
N ALA A 19 -18.51 9.08 -9.09
CA ALA A 19 -17.36 8.26 -9.42
C ALA A 19 -17.78 7.27 -10.50
N GLN A 20 -17.34 7.48 -11.74
CA GLN A 20 -17.54 6.48 -12.76
C GLN A 20 -16.71 5.27 -12.34
N ASN A 21 -17.33 4.09 -12.37
CA ASN A 21 -16.58 2.86 -12.14
C ASN A 21 -15.56 2.75 -13.28
N HIS A 22 -14.28 2.74 -12.94
CA HIS A 22 -13.22 2.55 -13.91
C HIS A 22 -13.38 1.17 -14.56
N ARG A 23 -13.05 1.08 -15.85
CA ARG A 23 -13.11 -0.16 -16.62
C ARG A 23 -11.86 -1.01 -16.39
N ALA A 24 -10.71 -0.36 -16.33
CA ALA A 24 -9.41 -0.98 -16.11
C ALA A 24 -8.45 -0.04 -15.36
N LEU A 25 -7.37 -0.61 -14.83
CA LEU A 25 -6.25 0.07 -14.21
C LEU A 25 -4.96 -0.24 -14.96
N ILE A 26 -4.07 0.74 -15.06
CA ILE A 26 -2.71 0.51 -15.52
C ILE A 26 -1.88 -0.09 -14.39
N THR A 27 -1.45 -1.35 -14.53
CA THR A 27 -0.73 -2.11 -13.49
C THR A 27 0.71 -2.45 -13.87
N ASP A 28 1.13 -2.12 -15.08
CA ASP A 28 2.52 -2.05 -15.54
C ASP A 28 2.62 -0.94 -16.60
N VAL A 29 3.66 -0.12 -16.56
CA VAL A 29 3.94 0.92 -17.54
C VAL A 29 5.44 1.19 -17.59
N SER A 30 6.02 1.16 -18.78
CA SER A 30 7.39 1.63 -18.99
C SER A 30 7.58 2.23 -20.36
N GLY A 31 8.47 3.21 -20.47
CA GLY A 31 8.71 3.94 -21.70
C GLY A 31 7.64 5.02 -21.94
N THR A 32 7.35 5.30 -23.22
CA THR A 32 6.37 6.30 -23.61
C THR A 32 5.02 5.63 -23.84
N VAL A 33 4.10 5.83 -22.90
CA VAL A 33 2.72 5.32 -23.00
C VAL A 33 1.76 6.49 -22.84
N THR A 34 0.82 6.59 -23.78
CA THR A 34 -0.17 7.68 -23.78
C THR A 34 -1.58 7.13 -23.76
N ILE A 35 -2.49 7.90 -23.18
CA ILE A 35 -3.91 7.59 -23.10
C ILE A 35 -4.64 8.69 -23.85
N ALA A 36 -5.33 8.33 -24.93
CA ALA A 36 -6.30 9.19 -25.56
C ALA A 36 -7.65 8.96 -24.88
N ARG A 37 -8.17 9.99 -24.22
CA ARG A 37 -9.45 9.94 -23.52
C ARG A 37 -10.61 10.08 -24.50
N SER A 38 -11.76 9.51 -24.17
CA SER A 38 -12.98 9.59 -25.00
C SER A 38 -13.46 11.03 -25.26
N ASN A 39 -13.10 11.99 -24.39
CA ASN A 39 -13.39 13.42 -24.56
C ASN A 39 -12.41 14.16 -25.50
N GLY A 40 -11.44 13.45 -26.10
CA GLY A 40 -10.45 13.99 -27.01
C GLY A 40 -9.19 14.56 -26.35
N THR A 41 -9.05 14.52 -25.02
CA THR A 41 -7.80 14.88 -24.35
C THR A 41 -6.79 13.74 -24.41
N GLN A 42 -5.50 14.07 -24.27
CA GLN A 42 -4.43 13.08 -24.17
C GLN A 42 -3.69 13.27 -22.85
N ALA A 43 -3.28 12.17 -22.24
CA ALA A 43 -2.47 12.16 -21.03
C ALA A 43 -1.30 11.18 -21.19
N ASN A 44 -0.20 11.42 -20.48
CA ASN A 44 0.82 10.40 -20.28
C ASN A 44 0.28 9.37 -19.27
N ALA A 45 0.50 8.10 -19.55
CA ALA A 45 0.14 7.04 -18.62
C ALA A 45 1.09 7.05 -17.42
N SER A 46 0.53 6.77 -16.26
CA SER A 46 1.26 6.45 -15.04
C SER A 46 0.64 5.24 -14.39
N TRP A 47 1.41 4.55 -13.56
CA TRP A 47 0.93 3.38 -12.83
C TRP A 47 -0.28 3.76 -11.98
N GLY A 48 -1.29 2.88 -11.93
CA GLY A 48 -2.52 3.08 -11.18
C GLY A 48 -3.53 4.01 -11.85
N MET A 49 -3.23 4.56 -13.04
CA MET A 49 -4.20 5.42 -13.71
C MET A 49 -5.45 4.62 -14.10
N GLN A 50 -6.61 5.16 -13.72
CA GLN A 50 -7.91 4.61 -14.09
C GLN A 50 -8.24 4.89 -15.55
N LEU A 51 -8.76 3.87 -16.22
CA LEU A 51 -9.21 3.89 -17.61
C LEU A 51 -10.72 3.68 -17.66
N PHE A 52 -11.37 4.37 -18.59
CA PHE A 52 -12.82 4.34 -18.77
C PHE A 52 -13.18 3.85 -20.17
N ASP A 53 -14.44 3.46 -20.36
CA ASP A 53 -14.92 3.04 -21.67
C ASP A 53 -14.67 4.11 -22.75
N GLY A 54 -14.09 3.68 -23.86
CA GLY A 54 -13.71 4.53 -24.98
C GLY A 54 -12.36 5.22 -24.85
N ASP A 55 -11.61 5.03 -23.76
CA ASP A 55 -10.20 5.41 -23.71
C ASP A 55 -9.37 4.51 -24.64
N GLN A 56 -8.27 5.03 -25.17
CA GLN A 56 -7.31 4.26 -25.96
C GLN A 56 -5.91 4.40 -25.36
N VAL A 57 -5.27 3.27 -25.06
CA VAL A 57 -3.90 3.22 -24.57
C VAL A 57 -2.97 2.87 -25.74
N VAL A 58 -1.92 3.66 -25.92
CA VAL A 58 -0.94 3.49 -27.01
C VAL A 58 0.47 3.48 -26.43
N THR A 59 1.25 2.46 -26.78
CA THR A 59 2.66 2.33 -26.40
C THR A 59 3.57 2.78 -27.55
N GLY A 60 4.65 3.47 -27.22
CA GLY A 60 5.68 3.88 -28.17
C GLY A 60 6.70 2.77 -28.47
N ALA A 61 7.79 3.15 -29.14
CA ALA A 61 8.96 2.29 -29.27
C ALA A 61 9.55 1.99 -27.89
N ASP A 62 10.07 0.77 -27.69
CA ASP A 62 10.68 0.30 -26.43
C ASP A 62 9.80 0.55 -25.19
N SER A 63 8.49 0.49 -25.37
CA SER A 63 7.50 0.75 -24.33
C SER A 63 6.61 -0.47 -24.11
N LYS A 64 6.04 -0.58 -22.91
CA LYS A 64 5.05 -1.61 -22.57
C LYS A 64 4.02 -1.06 -21.58
N ALA A 65 2.86 -1.69 -21.56
CA ALA A 65 1.84 -1.44 -20.55
C ALA A 65 1.06 -2.72 -20.23
N ALA A 66 0.47 -2.79 -19.05
CA ALA A 66 -0.51 -3.82 -18.70
C ALA A 66 -1.76 -3.19 -18.10
N LEU A 67 -2.92 -3.64 -18.58
CA LEU A 67 -4.24 -3.14 -18.22
C LEU A 67 -4.99 -4.26 -17.49
N LEU A 68 -5.20 -4.08 -16.20
CA LEU A 68 -6.00 -4.98 -15.39
C LEU A 68 -7.45 -4.48 -15.37
N TYR A 69 -8.35 -5.22 -16.01
CA TYR A 69 -9.76 -4.89 -16.08
C TYR A 69 -10.50 -5.28 -14.81
N SER A 70 -11.61 -4.59 -14.55
CA SER A 70 -12.53 -4.85 -13.43
C SER A 70 -13.18 -6.24 -13.46
N ASP A 71 -13.14 -6.94 -14.60
CA ASP A 71 -13.56 -8.34 -14.75
C ASP A 71 -12.43 -9.35 -14.49
N GLY A 72 -11.26 -8.87 -14.04
CA GLY A 72 -10.10 -9.69 -13.72
C GLY A 72 -9.21 -10.03 -14.91
N SER A 73 -9.57 -9.64 -16.14
CA SER A 73 -8.73 -9.89 -17.30
C SER A 73 -7.52 -8.95 -17.35
N LEU A 74 -6.36 -9.49 -17.76
CA LEU A 74 -5.12 -8.74 -17.94
C LEU A 74 -4.78 -8.63 -19.43
N VAL A 75 -4.75 -7.41 -19.95
CA VAL A 75 -4.31 -7.12 -21.32
C VAL A 75 -2.94 -6.45 -21.29
N SER A 76 -1.94 -7.12 -21.87
CA SER A 76 -0.59 -6.58 -22.01
C SER A 76 -0.40 -5.98 -23.41
N LEU A 77 0.28 -4.83 -23.46
CA LEU A 77 0.66 -4.10 -24.66
C LEU A 77 2.18 -4.12 -24.81
N ALA A 78 2.66 -4.60 -25.95
CA ALA A 78 4.08 -4.57 -26.31
C ALA A 78 4.47 -3.22 -26.93
N ALA A 79 5.66 -3.10 -27.50
CA ALA A 79 6.10 -1.87 -28.17
C ALA A 79 5.28 -1.60 -29.45
N ASN A 80 4.91 -0.33 -29.68
CA ASN A 80 4.11 0.13 -30.82
C ASN A 80 2.72 -0.53 -30.93
N ASP A 81 2.11 -0.82 -29.79
CA ASP A 81 0.82 -1.50 -29.68
C ASP A 81 -0.28 -0.52 -29.23
N ARG A 82 -1.54 -0.98 -29.29
CA ARG A 82 -2.70 -0.21 -28.82
C ARG A 82 -3.80 -1.11 -28.27
N ALA A 83 -4.50 -0.62 -27.25
CA ALA A 83 -5.78 -1.19 -26.82
C ALA A 83 -6.85 -0.10 -26.72
N ASP A 84 -8.03 -0.41 -27.26
CA ASP A 84 -9.25 0.33 -26.97
C ASP A 84 -9.87 -0.24 -25.69
N VAL A 85 -10.13 0.62 -24.72
CA VAL A 85 -10.70 0.25 -23.43
C VAL A 85 -12.20 0.09 -23.61
N GLY A 86 -12.66 -1.15 -23.55
CA GLY A 86 -14.06 -1.53 -23.70
C GLY A 86 -14.28 -2.97 -23.23
N GLU A 87 -14.65 -3.85 -24.15
CA GLU A 87 -14.72 -5.29 -23.84
C GLU A 87 -13.32 -5.91 -23.80
N SER A 88 -13.08 -6.69 -22.75
CA SER A 88 -11.86 -7.48 -22.59
C SER A 88 -11.79 -8.60 -23.62
N SER A 89 -10.57 -9.00 -24.01
CA SER A 89 -10.37 -10.13 -24.90
C SER A 89 -10.65 -11.45 -24.18
N SER A 90 -11.43 -12.35 -24.80
CA SER A 90 -11.75 -13.67 -24.24
C SER A 90 -10.54 -14.61 -24.08
N SER A 91 -9.37 -14.26 -24.61
CA SER A 91 -8.13 -15.04 -24.50
C SER A 91 -7.15 -14.50 -23.45
N ALA A 92 -7.50 -13.42 -22.76
CA ALA A 92 -6.63 -12.80 -21.76
C ALA A 92 -6.51 -13.68 -20.50
N PRO A 93 -5.32 -13.75 -19.88
CA PRO A 93 -5.20 -14.27 -18.52
C PRO A 93 -6.19 -13.55 -17.61
N THR A 94 -6.91 -14.31 -16.78
CA THR A 94 -7.99 -13.78 -15.95
C THR A 94 -7.82 -14.26 -14.52
N VAL A 95 -7.93 -13.34 -13.57
CA VAL A 95 -8.05 -13.65 -12.14
C VAL A 95 -9.51 -13.58 -11.72
N ASP A 96 -9.88 -14.26 -10.62
CA ASP A 96 -11.21 -14.11 -10.05
C ASP A 96 -11.46 -12.63 -9.67
N PRO A 97 -12.53 -11.98 -10.17
CA PRO A 97 -12.85 -10.60 -9.82
C PRO A 97 -12.95 -10.33 -8.33
N THR A 98 -13.30 -11.33 -7.49
CA THR A 98 -13.34 -11.14 -6.04
C THR A 98 -11.95 -10.91 -5.43
N MET A 99 -10.89 -11.29 -6.16
CA MET A 99 -9.51 -11.07 -5.75
C MET A 99 -9.05 -9.65 -6.07
N LEU A 100 -9.74 -8.91 -6.94
CA LEU A 100 -9.45 -7.50 -7.18
C LEU A 100 -9.82 -6.72 -5.92
N ALA A 101 -8.89 -5.91 -5.42
CA ALA A 101 -9.23 -4.90 -4.45
C ALA A 101 -9.93 -3.75 -5.16
N ASP A 102 -10.98 -3.19 -4.55
CA ASP A 102 -11.46 -1.90 -5.00
C ASP A 102 -10.32 -0.90 -4.75
N VAL A 103 -10.05 -0.02 -5.70
CA VAL A 103 -9.03 1.04 -5.53
C VAL A 103 -9.28 1.81 -4.24
N SER A 104 -10.56 1.99 -3.88
CA SER A 104 -10.97 2.67 -2.65
C SER A 104 -10.67 1.89 -1.36
N ASP A 105 -10.40 0.58 -1.42
CA ASP A 105 -9.93 -0.21 -0.28
C ASP A 105 -8.42 0.00 -0.04
N LEU A 106 -7.68 0.36 -1.09
CA LEU A 106 -6.22 0.54 -1.06
C LEU A 106 -5.79 1.98 -0.84
N THR A 107 -6.66 2.95 -1.06
CA THR A 107 -6.38 4.38 -0.86
C THR A 107 -7.20 4.95 0.30
N LEU A 108 -6.72 6.04 0.90
CA LEU A 108 -7.50 6.74 1.93
C LEU A 108 -8.69 7.43 1.26
N GLN A 109 -9.91 7.12 1.67
CA GLN A 109 -11.10 7.70 1.04
C GLN A 109 -11.14 9.22 1.27
N ARG A 110 -11.39 9.97 0.20
CA ARG A 110 -11.71 11.41 0.26
C ARG A 110 -13.18 11.67 0.58
N THR A 111 -13.88 10.70 1.14
CA THR A 111 -15.30 10.83 1.48
C THR A 111 -15.46 11.69 2.72
N GLY A 112 -15.54 13.01 2.48
CA GLY A 112 -16.27 13.99 3.30
C GLY A 112 -16.13 13.92 4.83
N VAL A 113 -15.47 14.93 5.38
CA VAL A 113 -15.60 15.43 6.77
C VAL A 113 -15.01 14.53 7.90
N GLY A 114 -14.76 13.23 7.68
CA GLY A 114 -14.18 12.34 8.70
C GLY A 114 -12.67 12.07 8.55
N GLU A 115 -12.22 11.61 7.39
CA GLU A 115 -10.84 11.12 7.21
C GLU A 115 -9.84 12.21 6.82
N LEU A 116 -10.27 13.28 6.14
CA LEU A 116 -9.45 14.50 6.00
C LEU A 116 -9.25 15.22 7.35
N ALA A 117 -10.15 15.03 8.32
CA ALA A 117 -9.92 15.49 9.69
C ALA A 117 -8.82 14.66 10.38
N ALA A 118 -8.58 13.41 9.96
CA ALA A 118 -7.44 12.62 10.43
C ALA A 118 -6.11 13.25 10.02
N LEU A 119 -6.00 13.81 8.80
CA LEU A 119 -4.83 14.60 8.39
C LEU A 119 -4.68 15.91 9.19
N GLY A 120 -5.79 16.54 9.59
CA GLY A 120 -5.79 17.71 10.48
C GLY A 120 -5.28 17.42 11.89
N GLY A 121 -5.32 16.16 12.33
CA GLY A 121 -4.76 15.68 13.59
C GLY A 121 -3.30 15.20 13.51
N LEU A 122 -2.77 15.00 12.30
CA LEU A 122 -1.35 14.67 12.06
C LEU A 122 -0.52 15.95 12.15
N ARG A 123 -0.36 16.48 13.36
CA ARG A 123 0.80 17.32 13.62
C ARG A 123 2.00 16.39 13.61
N ALA A 124 2.93 16.58 12.68
CA ALA A 124 4.28 16.04 12.73
C ALA A 124 4.97 16.62 13.98
N GLY A 125 4.59 16.13 15.14
CA GLY A 125 5.29 16.36 16.39
C GLY A 125 6.48 15.42 16.35
N ALA A 126 7.54 15.85 15.68
CA ALA A 126 8.80 15.12 15.61
C ALA A 126 9.38 14.98 17.01
N SER A 127 8.96 13.94 17.72
CA SER A 127 9.80 13.27 18.69
C SER A 127 10.34 12.07 17.94
N ALA A 128 11.51 12.21 17.32
CA ALA A 128 12.21 11.07 16.75
C ALA A 128 12.36 10.04 17.87
N ALA A 129 11.75 8.86 17.69
CA ALA A 129 11.91 7.79 18.66
C ALA A 129 13.37 7.37 18.62
N VAL A 130 14.06 7.44 19.76
CA VAL A 130 15.48 7.05 19.87
C VAL A 130 15.69 5.59 19.43
N ILE A 131 14.65 4.76 19.61
CA ILE A 131 14.52 3.40 19.08
C ILE A 131 13.19 3.31 18.33
N ASP A 132 13.22 3.21 17.00
CA ASP A 132 12.03 3.09 16.13
C ASP A 132 11.83 1.63 15.70
N LEU A 133 10.72 1.04 16.14
CA LEU A 133 10.38 -0.35 15.85
C LEU A 133 9.89 -0.48 14.41
N THR A 134 10.55 -1.32 13.61
CA THR A 134 10.27 -1.43 12.16
C THR A 134 9.41 -2.63 11.82
N SER A 135 9.66 -3.81 12.39
CA SER A 135 8.85 -5.01 12.13
C SER A 135 8.90 -6.01 13.30
N PRO A 136 7.80 -6.73 13.58
CA PRO A 136 6.44 -6.52 13.06
C PRO A 136 5.78 -5.30 13.72
N ARG A 137 5.04 -4.47 12.97
CA ARG A 137 4.38 -3.26 13.51
C ARG A 137 2.99 -3.10 12.95
N GLN A 138 1.98 -3.21 13.81
CA GLN A 138 0.54 -3.17 13.47
C GLN A 138 0.25 -3.99 12.20
N THR A 139 0.78 -5.20 12.16
CA THR A 139 0.69 -6.11 11.02
C THR A 139 0.30 -7.49 11.51
N ARG A 140 -0.34 -8.26 10.63
CA ARG A 140 -0.50 -9.70 10.81
C ARG A 140 0.73 -10.43 10.25
N ILE A 141 1.10 -11.54 10.89
CA ILE A 141 2.17 -12.44 10.45
C ILE A 141 1.63 -13.86 10.26
N ARG A 142 2.16 -14.59 9.28
CA ARG A 142 1.65 -15.92 8.92
C ARG A 142 1.92 -16.99 9.97
N ASP A 143 3.04 -16.88 10.66
CA ASP A 143 3.50 -17.86 11.64
C ASP A 143 3.91 -17.20 12.95
N GLY A 144 3.97 -18.00 14.02
CA GLY A 144 4.32 -17.55 15.36
C GLY A 144 5.83 -17.38 15.58
N VAL A 145 6.62 -17.13 14.53
CA VAL A 145 8.08 -17.01 14.60
C VAL A 145 8.59 -15.70 13.98
N PRO A 146 8.14 -14.53 14.50
CA PRO A 146 8.55 -13.24 13.97
C PRO A 146 10.06 -13.01 14.11
N THR A 147 10.60 -12.18 13.23
CA THR A 147 11.88 -11.52 13.45
C THR A 147 11.61 -10.06 13.79
N PHE A 148 12.06 -9.64 14.97
CA PHE A 148 11.95 -8.27 15.44
C PHE A 148 13.08 -7.43 14.84
N THR A 149 12.77 -6.29 14.25
CA THR A 149 13.75 -5.34 13.70
C THR A 149 13.42 -3.92 14.12
N TRP A 150 14.45 -3.11 14.34
CA TRP A 150 14.32 -1.69 14.72
C TRP A 150 15.47 -0.85 14.15
N SER A 151 15.33 0.46 14.17
CA SER A 151 16.44 1.40 14.02
C SER A 151 16.68 2.11 15.35
N ALA A 152 17.94 2.46 15.62
CA ALA A 152 18.33 3.21 16.80
C ALA A 152 19.31 4.30 16.40
N GLU A 153 19.11 5.51 16.93
CA GLU A 153 20.01 6.65 16.66
C GLU A 153 21.26 6.64 17.56
N ALA A 154 21.16 5.99 18.73
CA ALA A 154 22.25 5.91 19.71
C ALA A 154 23.01 4.57 19.62
N GLY A 155 24.28 4.59 20.00
CA GLY A 155 25.15 3.41 20.05
C GLY A 155 24.94 2.59 21.32
N PHE A 156 23.74 2.02 21.49
CA PHE A 156 23.44 1.11 22.60
C PHE A 156 24.34 -0.12 22.53
N GLU A 157 24.84 -0.57 23.69
CA GLU A 157 25.73 -1.74 23.76
C GLU A 157 24.94 -3.05 23.70
N LEU A 158 23.72 -3.04 24.23
CA LEU A 158 22.84 -4.19 24.28
C LEU A 158 21.39 -3.75 24.12
N PHE A 159 20.63 -4.53 23.37
CA PHE A 159 19.18 -4.43 23.28
C PHE A 159 18.53 -5.63 23.96
N THR A 160 17.42 -5.38 24.63
CA THR A 160 16.51 -6.39 25.17
C THR A 160 15.15 -6.24 24.50
N VAL A 161 14.71 -7.29 23.80
CA VAL A 161 13.39 -7.40 23.18
C VAL A 161 12.46 -8.12 24.15
N THR A 162 11.32 -7.53 24.46
CA THR A 162 10.29 -8.17 25.28
C THR A 162 9.01 -8.35 24.47
N VAL A 163 8.47 -9.57 24.48
CA VAL A 163 7.19 -9.94 23.85
C VAL A 163 6.16 -10.19 24.95
N LEU A 164 4.99 -9.59 24.79
CA LEU A 164 3.91 -9.56 25.76
C LEU A 164 2.58 -10.00 25.11
N SER A 165 1.73 -10.59 25.93
CA SER A 165 0.30 -10.80 25.68
C SER A 165 -0.52 -9.92 26.62
N ASP A 166 -1.85 -10.05 26.58
CA ASP A 166 -2.75 -9.47 27.59
C ASP A 166 -2.51 -10.02 29.00
N ALA A 167 -1.98 -11.24 29.12
CA ALA A 167 -1.62 -11.89 30.38
C ALA A 167 -0.24 -11.47 30.93
N GLY A 168 0.54 -10.69 30.18
CA GLY A 168 1.87 -10.21 30.56
C GLY A 168 2.98 -10.74 29.67
N GLU A 169 4.22 -10.72 30.18
CA GLU A 169 5.42 -11.13 29.45
C GLU A 169 5.36 -12.61 29.06
N ILE A 170 5.57 -12.87 27.76
CA ILE A 170 5.68 -14.21 27.18
C ILE A 170 7.14 -14.62 27.07
N TRP A 171 7.98 -13.68 26.64
CA TRP A 171 9.38 -13.95 26.36
C TRP A 171 10.19 -12.66 26.36
N SER A 172 11.46 -12.77 26.75
CA SER A 172 12.45 -11.71 26.61
C SER A 172 13.79 -12.29 26.15
N GLY A 173 14.52 -11.55 25.35
CA GLY A 173 15.85 -11.92 24.86
C GLY A 173 16.68 -10.72 24.49
N SER A 174 18.00 -10.89 24.49
CA SER A 174 18.94 -9.79 24.26
C SER A 174 19.85 -10.02 23.06
N THR A 175 20.31 -8.93 22.45
CA THR A 175 21.17 -8.94 21.26
C THR A 175 21.95 -7.62 21.16
N GLU A 176 23.12 -7.65 20.54
CA GLU A 176 23.90 -6.45 20.20
C GLU A 176 23.51 -5.89 18.81
N ALA A 177 22.72 -6.65 18.04
CA ALA A 177 22.25 -6.25 16.72
C ALA A 177 20.87 -5.60 16.76
N ASN A 178 20.51 -4.85 15.73
CA ASN A 178 19.19 -4.24 15.59
C ASN A 178 18.10 -5.21 15.07
N LEU A 179 18.31 -6.50 15.34
CA LEU A 179 17.36 -7.56 15.02
C LEU A 179 17.45 -8.71 16.02
N LEU A 180 16.32 -9.37 16.25
CA LEU A 180 16.27 -10.60 17.03
C LEU A 180 15.15 -11.51 16.51
N ALA A 181 15.51 -12.72 16.12
CA ALA A 181 14.52 -13.74 15.74
C ALA A 181 13.86 -14.32 17.01
N TYR A 182 12.54 -14.51 16.98
CA TYR A 182 11.84 -15.24 18.02
C TYR A 182 12.35 -16.69 18.05
N PRO A 183 12.89 -17.17 19.18
CA PRO A 183 13.65 -18.40 19.18
C PRO A 183 12.71 -19.62 19.22
N SER A 184 13.12 -20.72 18.58
CA SER A 184 12.30 -21.93 18.46
C SER A 184 12.03 -22.66 19.79
N ASN A 185 12.75 -22.30 20.85
CA ASN A 185 12.57 -22.82 22.20
C ASN A 185 11.76 -21.89 23.12
N ALA A 186 11.31 -20.72 22.63
CA ALA A 186 10.38 -19.87 23.36
C ALA A 186 8.95 -20.46 23.37
N PRO A 187 8.06 -19.98 24.27
CA PRO A 187 6.65 -20.34 24.22
C PRO A 187 6.04 -20.10 22.84
N THR A 188 5.14 -20.97 22.38
CA THR A 188 4.52 -20.80 21.06
C THR A 188 3.61 -19.57 21.05
N LEU A 189 3.75 -18.72 20.03
CA LEU A 189 2.79 -17.66 19.75
C LEU A 189 1.58 -18.28 19.02
N GLU A 190 0.40 -18.16 19.62
CA GLU A 190 -0.80 -18.87 19.20
C GLU A 190 -1.49 -18.16 18.01
N PRO A 191 -2.01 -18.92 17.03
CA PRO A 191 -2.83 -18.38 15.93
C PRO A 191 -4.05 -17.59 16.43
N GLY A 192 -4.33 -16.46 15.79
CA GLY A 192 -5.43 -15.56 16.11
C GLY A 192 -5.19 -14.66 17.33
N VAL A 193 -3.98 -14.68 17.91
CA VAL A 193 -3.65 -13.88 19.09
C VAL A 193 -2.84 -12.65 18.71
N THR A 194 -3.22 -11.51 19.30
CA THR A 194 -2.46 -10.26 19.24
C THR A 194 -1.42 -10.23 20.35
N TYR A 195 -0.18 -9.96 19.96
CA TYR A 195 0.95 -9.76 20.85
C TYR A 195 1.46 -8.33 20.75
N PHE A 196 2.18 -7.91 21.78
CA PHE A 196 2.85 -6.63 21.84
C PHE A 196 4.34 -6.86 22.05
N TRP A 197 5.16 -5.94 21.55
CA TRP A 197 6.58 -5.99 21.82
C TRP A 197 7.19 -4.60 21.91
N ARG A 198 8.34 -4.56 22.57
CA ARG A 198 9.15 -3.37 22.74
C ARG A 198 10.63 -3.75 22.77
N VAL A 199 11.47 -2.74 22.61
CA VAL A 199 12.92 -2.84 22.73
C VAL A 199 13.39 -1.88 23.81
N GLU A 200 14.27 -2.36 24.66
CA GLU A 200 15.03 -1.57 25.62
C GLU A 200 16.50 -1.57 25.19
N GLY A 201 17.09 -0.39 25.00
CA GLY A 201 18.51 -0.21 24.72
C GLY A 201 19.25 0.25 25.96
N GLU A 202 20.35 -0.41 26.29
CA GLU A 202 21.18 -0.11 27.47
C GLU A 202 22.40 0.73 27.07
N GLU A 203 22.64 1.82 27.81
CA GLU A 203 23.82 2.68 27.68
C GLU A 203 24.38 3.02 29.07
N MET A 204 25.51 2.41 29.44
CA MET A 204 26.19 2.57 30.74
C MET A 204 25.28 2.34 31.97
N LEU A 205 24.51 3.35 32.37
CA LEU A 205 23.59 3.33 33.52
C LEU A 205 22.14 3.71 33.16
N ASP A 206 21.89 4.11 31.91
CA ASP A 206 20.59 4.53 31.40
C ASP A 206 19.97 3.43 30.52
N VAL A 207 18.65 3.35 30.55
CA VAL A 207 17.86 2.45 29.70
C VAL A 207 16.87 3.28 28.91
N THR A 208 16.99 3.21 27.59
CA THR A 208 16.03 3.81 26.68
C THR A 208 15.01 2.76 26.27
N ARG A 209 13.72 3.05 26.46
CA ARG A 209 12.63 2.15 26.09
C ARG A 209 11.90 2.69 24.86
N SER A 210 11.69 1.84 23.87
CA SER A 210 10.84 2.15 22.71
C SER A 210 9.36 2.28 23.12
N GLU A 211 8.53 2.69 22.17
CA GLU A 211 7.09 2.45 22.27
C GLU A 211 6.76 0.96 22.33
N LEU A 212 5.51 0.65 22.68
CA LEU A 212 4.94 -0.69 22.64
C LEU A 212 4.10 -0.83 21.38
N VAL A 213 4.48 -1.72 20.46
CA VAL A 213 3.74 -1.94 19.20
C VAL A 213 3.16 -3.34 19.16
N GLN A 214 2.04 -3.49 18.46
CA GLN A 214 1.33 -4.76 18.35
C GLN A 214 1.61 -5.48 17.03
N PHE A 215 1.43 -6.79 17.02
CA PHE A 215 1.26 -7.62 15.82
C PHE A 215 0.31 -8.77 16.15
N GLU A 216 -0.24 -9.42 15.12
CA GLU A 216 -1.15 -10.54 15.31
C GLU A 216 -0.64 -11.76 14.53
N VAL A 217 -0.63 -12.94 15.16
CA VAL A 217 -0.41 -14.19 14.44
C VAL A 217 -1.72 -14.57 13.76
N MET A 218 -1.70 -14.77 12.46
CA MET A 218 -2.91 -15.10 11.70
C MET A 218 -3.58 -16.39 12.19
N ALA A 219 -4.91 -16.43 12.14
CA ALA A 219 -5.66 -17.66 12.35
C ALA A 219 -5.34 -18.68 11.23
N ALA A 220 -5.43 -19.98 11.54
CA ALA A 220 -5.10 -21.03 10.58
C ALA A 220 -5.96 -20.97 9.31
N ASP A 221 -7.26 -20.72 9.46
CA ASP A 221 -8.20 -20.60 8.34
C ASP A 221 -7.85 -19.39 7.44
N ASP A 222 -7.44 -18.27 8.04
CA ASP A 222 -6.98 -17.09 7.30
C ASP A 222 -5.70 -17.39 6.51
N VAL A 223 -4.77 -18.15 7.08
CA VAL A 223 -3.53 -18.58 6.41
C VAL A 223 -3.83 -19.51 5.23
N GLU A 224 -4.78 -20.43 5.38
CA GLU A 224 -5.19 -21.33 4.30
C GLU A 224 -5.88 -20.55 3.17
N SER A 225 -6.81 -19.66 3.50
CA SER A 225 -7.47 -18.79 2.52
C SER A 225 -6.47 -17.93 1.77
N LEU A 226 -5.51 -17.32 2.48
CA LEU A 226 -4.45 -16.52 1.88
C LEU A 226 -3.61 -17.35 0.90
N LYS A 227 -3.17 -18.55 1.29
CA LYS A 227 -2.37 -19.43 0.42
C LYS A 227 -3.12 -19.82 -0.85
N ASN A 228 -4.41 -20.10 -0.76
CA ASN A 228 -5.23 -20.44 -1.92
C ASN A 228 -5.34 -19.26 -2.88
N ALA A 229 -5.64 -18.06 -2.36
CA ALA A 229 -5.69 -16.84 -3.15
C ALA A 229 -4.34 -16.50 -3.81
N GLU A 230 -3.25 -16.61 -3.06
CA GLU A 230 -1.89 -16.45 -3.57
C GLU A 230 -1.57 -17.43 -4.72
N SER A 231 -1.94 -18.71 -4.58
CA SER A 231 -1.73 -19.72 -5.63
C SER A 231 -2.52 -19.37 -6.87
N SER A 232 -3.81 -19.04 -6.73
CA SER A 232 -4.66 -18.67 -7.86
C SER A 232 -4.13 -17.44 -8.61
N ILE A 233 -3.67 -16.41 -7.90
CA ILE A 233 -3.05 -15.22 -8.53
C ILE A 233 -1.78 -15.60 -9.29
N ARG A 234 -0.89 -16.39 -8.67
CA ARG A 234 0.39 -16.80 -9.31
C ARG A 234 0.17 -17.69 -10.53
N GLU A 235 -0.81 -18.58 -10.48
CA GLU A 235 -1.15 -19.47 -11.59
C GLU A 235 -1.74 -18.67 -12.77
N ALA A 236 -2.71 -17.79 -12.49
CA ALA A 236 -3.34 -16.94 -13.50
C ALA A 236 -2.32 -15.99 -14.16
N LEU A 237 -1.40 -15.40 -13.38
CA LEU A 237 -0.39 -14.45 -13.83
C LEU A 237 1.02 -15.03 -13.75
N SER A 238 1.21 -16.19 -14.38
CA SER A 238 2.48 -16.94 -14.35
C SER A 238 3.54 -16.39 -15.32
N SER A 239 3.16 -15.57 -16.30
CA SER A 239 4.10 -15.00 -17.27
C SER A 239 5.01 -13.94 -16.62
N PRO A 240 6.31 -13.87 -16.97
CA PRO A 240 7.19 -12.78 -16.56
C PRO A 240 6.66 -11.38 -16.92
N ASP A 241 5.96 -11.26 -18.06
CA ASP A 241 5.39 -9.99 -18.52
C ASP A 241 4.23 -9.49 -17.63
N SER A 242 3.73 -10.36 -16.75
CA SER A 242 2.66 -10.03 -15.79
C SER A 242 3.15 -9.82 -14.37
N GLU A 243 4.47 -9.81 -14.13
CA GLU A 243 5.06 -9.74 -12.79
C GLU A 243 4.59 -8.53 -11.98
N THR A 244 4.63 -7.31 -12.52
CA THR A 244 4.18 -6.12 -11.78
C THR A 244 2.68 -6.16 -11.49
N SER A 245 1.87 -6.70 -12.41
CA SER A 245 0.42 -6.84 -12.21
C SER A 245 0.09 -7.91 -11.17
N ARG A 246 0.87 -9.01 -11.15
CA ARG A 246 0.81 -10.04 -10.11
C ARG A 246 1.21 -9.49 -8.75
N ASP A 247 2.31 -8.73 -8.69
CA ASP A 247 2.77 -8.08 -7.46
C ASP A 247 1.72 -7.10 -6.95
N PHE A 248 1.09 -6.32 -7.82
CA PHE A 248 -0.04 -5.46 -7.44
C PHE A 248 -1.17 -6.25 -6.76
N LEU A 249 -1.60 -7.36 -7.35
CA LEU A 249 -2.66 -8.21 -6.77
C LEU A 249 -2.24 -8.85 -5.44
N LEU A 250 -1.00 -9.32 -5.33
CA LEU A 250 -0.47 -9.89 -4.09
C LEU A 250 -0.34 -8.84 -2.99
N GLY A 251 0.18 -7.65 -3.30
CA GLY A 251 0.26 -6.54 -2.34
C GLY A 251 -1.12 -6.10 -1.86
N SER A 252 -2.09 -6.04 -2.77
CA SER A 252 -3.49 -5.74 -2.45
C SER A 252 -4.13 -6.81 -1.57
N LEU A 253 -3.85 -8.09 -1.85
CA LEU A 253 -4.27 -9.22 -1.03
C LEU A 253 -3.69 -9.11 0.39
N TYR A 254 -2.39 -8.86 0.51
CA TYR A 254 -1.71 -8.69 1.80
C TYR A 254 -2.30 -7.53 2.60
N ALA A 255 -2.54 -6.38 1.96
CA ALA A 255 -3.16 -5.22 2.61
C ALA A 255 -4.56 -5.56 3.17
N ARG A 256 -5.41 -6.26 2.40
CA ARG A 256 -6.75 -6.68 2.88
C ARG A 256 -6.69 -7.67 4.04
N HIS A 257 -5.66 -8.51 4.09
CA HIS A 257 -5.42 -9.42 5.20
C HIS A 257 -4.68 -8.77 6.38
N GLY A 258 -4.47 -7.44 6.37
CA GLY A 258 -3.77 -6.73 7.44
C GLY A 258 -2.28 -7.07 7.54
N MET A 259 -1.72 -7.72 6.52
CA MET A 259 -0.31 -8.05 6.40
C MET A 259 0.45 -6.83 5.85
N ASN A 260 0.41 -5.76 6.65
CA ASN A 260 0.84 -4.43 6.26
C ASN A 260 2.34 -4.39 5.96
N ALA A 261 3.16 -5.17 6.65
CA ALA A 261 4.61 -5.24 6.39
C ALA A 261 4.90 -5.82 5.01
N GLU A 262 4.29 -6.95 4.65
CA GLU A 262 4.43 -7.56 3.33
C GLU A 262 3.80 -6.70 2.22
N ALA A 263 2.66 -6.06 2.49
CA ALA A 263 2.07 -5.11 1.55
C ALA A 263 3.01 -3.92 1.28
N LEU A 264 3.58 -3.32 2.33
CA LEU A 264 4.55 -2.22 2.21
C LEU A 264 5.75 -2.63 1.37
N ASP A 265 6.34 -3.82 1.59
CA ASP A 265 7.45 -4.32 0.78
C ASP A 265 7.07 -4.41 -0.70
N VAL A 266 5.94 -5.05 -1.01
CA VAL A 266 5.48 -5.22 -2.38
C VAL A 266 5.25 -3.88 -3.09
N PHE A 267 4.51 -2.96 -2.47
CA PHE A 267 4.22 -1.66 -3.08
C PHE A 267 5.46 -0.77 -3.18
N SER A 268 6.42 -0.89 -2.25
CA SER A 268 7.70 -0.19 -2.35
C SER A 268 8.49 -0.66 -3.57
N ARG A 269 8.56 -1.99 -3.80
CA ARG A 269 9.22 -2.55 -5.00
C ARG A 269 8.53 -2.14 -6.30
N ILE A 270 7.20 -2.06 -6.31
CA ILE A 270 6.46 -1.54 -7.47
C ILE A 270 6.83 -0.07 -7.72
N ALA A 271 6.90 0.76 -6.69
CA ALA A 271 7.30 2.17 -6.81
C ALA A 271 8.75 2.34 -7.30
N GLU A 272 9.67 1.50 -6.84
CA GLU A 272 11.06 1.49 -7.33
C GLU A 272 11.16 1.15 -8.83
N GLY A 273 10.33 0.20 -9.31
CA GLY A 273 10.34 -0.24 -10.70
C GLY A 273 9.54 0.62 -11.67
N GLN A 274 8.40 1.16 -11.23
CA GLN A 274 7.43 1.88 -12.06
C GLN A 274 7.56 3.41 -11.95
N GLY A 275 8.32 3.89 -10.95
CA GLY A 275 8.39 5.29 -10.58
C GLY A 275 7.22 5.76 -9.72
N GLU A 276 7.31 7.00 -9.24
CA GLU A 276 6.25 7.61 -8.43
C GLU A 276 4.96 7.79 -9.24
N SER A 277 3.84 7.36 -8.67
CA SER A 277 2.51 7.69 -9.14
C SER A 277 1.65 8.16 -7.97
N ALA A 278 0.62 8.97 -8.26
CA ALA A 278 -0.29 9.44 -7.22
C ALA A 278 -0.93 8.26 -6.47
N MET A 279 -1.31 7.19 -7.18
CA MET A 279 -1.92 6.01 -6.55
C MET A 279 -0.93 5.25 -5.67
N LEU A 280 0.31 5.00 -6.11
CA LEU A 280 1.29 4.29 -5.27
C LEU A 280 1.59 5.05 -3.99
N LEU A 281 1.72 6.37 -4.07
CA LEU A 281 1.94 7.22 -2.92
C LEU A 281 0.72 7.25 -1.97
N GLU A 282 -0.51 7.18 -2.50
CA GLU A 282 -1.71 7.04 -1.68
C GLU A 282 -1.77 5.67 -0.96
N ILE A 283 -1.43 4.58 -1.65
CA ILE A 283 -1.38 3.24 -1.07
C ILE A 283 -0.30 3.16 0.03
N LEU A 284 0.92 3.59 -0.27
CA LEU A 284 2.01 3.65 0.71
C LEU A 284 1.65 4.56 1.88
N GLY A 285 1.03 5.72 1.62
CA GLY A 285 0.55 6.62 2.65
C GLY A 285 -0.49 5.98 3.58
N LYS A 286 -1.44 5.23 3.04
CA LYS A 286 -2.41 4.45 3.82
C LYS A 286 -1.71 3.39 4.68
N LEU A 287 -0.82 2.61 4.09
CA LEU A 287 -0.10 1.56 4.82
C LEU A 287 0.81 2.12 5.92
N TYR A 288 1.48 3.24 5.67
CA TYR A 288 2.23 3.95 6.71
C TYR A 288 1.32 4.46 7.82
N TYR A 289 0.11 4.92 7.50
CA TYR A 289 -0.87 5.32 8.51
C TYR A 289 -1.35 4.11 9.34
N GLU A 290 -1.67 2.99 8.70
CA GLU A 290 -2.12 1.75 9.37
C GLU A 290 -1.02 1.13 10.23
N THR A 291 0.24 1.31 9.84
CA THR A 291 1.41 0.92 10.63
C THR A 291 1.86 1.98 11.64
N GLY A 292 1.11 3.07 11.79
CA GLY A 292 1.38 4.11 12.78
C GLY A 292 2.58 5.01 12.45
N ARG A 293 3.20 4.84 11.27
CA ARG A 293 4.29 5.67 10.72
C ARG A 293 3.72 6.95 10.13
N LYS A 294 3.12 7.76 11.00
CA LYS A 294 2.35 8.95 10.66
C LYS A 294 3.10 9.98 9.83
N ASP A 295 4.38 10.20 10.10
CA ASP A 295 5.17 11.20 9.37
C ASP A 295 5.37 10.78 7.91
N LEU A 296 5.74 9.51 7.68
CA LEU A 296 5.86 8.93 6.33
C LEU A 296 4.51 8.93 5.60
N ALA A 297 3.41 8.69 6.32
CA ALA A 297 2.07 8.77 5.75
C ALA A 297 1.76 10.19 5.24
N VAL A 298 2.03 11.22 6.05
CA VAL A 298 1.81 12.63 5.65
C VAL A 298 2.65 13.00 4.43
N GLU A 299 3.93 12.67 4.44
CA GLU A 299 4.85 12.94 3.33
C GLU A 299 4.34 12.30 2.03
N SER A 300 4.03 11.00 2.07
CA SER A 300 3.53 10.25 0.92
C SER A 300 2.25 10.85 0.36
N LEU A 301 1.29 11.20 1.22
CA LEU A 301 -0.02 11.74 0.79
C LEU A 301 0.08 13.16 0.26
N GLN A 302 0.97 14.00 0.82
CA GLN A 302 1.25 15.32 0.27
C GLN A 302 1.84 15.22 -1.13
N ARG A 303 2.80 14.30 -1.31
CA ARG A 303 3.41 14.05 -2.61
C ARG A 303 2.38 13.53 -3.63
N ALA A 304 1.47 12.65 -3.22
CA ALA A 304 0.38 12.18 -4.07
C ALA A 304 -0.53 13.33 -4.54
N LEU A 305 -0.88 14.24 -3.64
CA LEU A 305 -1.70 15.43 -3.96
C LEU A 305 -1.02 16.33 -4.99
N GLU A 306 0.29 16.51 -4.91
CA GLU A 306 1.06 17.28 -5.89
C GLU A 306 1.03 16.66 -7.28
N LEU A 307 1.18 15.33 -7.37
CA LEU A 307 1.12 14.62 -8.65
C LEU A 307 -0.29 14.61 -9.24
N SER A 308 -1.34 14.51 -8.41
CA SER A 308 -2.74 14.49 -8.87
C SER A 308 -3.23 15.83 -9.45
N ARG A 309 -2.48 16.92 -9.24
CA ARG A 309 -2.82 18.27 -9.73
C ARG A 309 -2.14 18.63 -11.04
N GLN A 310 -1.20 17.82 -11.51
CA GLN A 310 -0.47 18.00 -12.77
C GLN A 310 -1.24 17.36 -13.92
#